data_AF-A0A5J4QIM3-F1
#
_entry.id   AF-A0A5J4QIM3-F1
#
_cell.length_a   1.000
_cell.length_b   1.000
_cell.length_c   1.000
_cell.angle_alpha   90.00
_cell.angle_beta   90.00
_cell.angle_gamma   90.00
#
_symmetry.space_group_name_H-M   'P 1'
#
loop_
_entity.id
_entity.type
_entity.pdbx_description
1 polymer ?
#
loop_
_entity_poly.entity_id
_entity_poly.type
_entity_poly.pdbx_seq_one_letter_code
_entity_poly.pdbx_strand_id
1 'polypeptide(L)' 'MNNLFVYCEIEESTVADVSLELLTKGRSLANQLNCQLEAVVAGTNLKGIEKQILPYGVDKLHIFDKEGLYP' A
#
# COMPACT_ATOMS: atom_id res chain seq x y z
N MET A 1 -5.58 18.27 -3.52
CA MET A 1 -5.94 16.87 -3.80
C MET A 1 -5.00 16.38 -4.89
N ASN A 2 -3.78 15.96 -4.52
CA ASN A 2 -2.68 15.54 -5.42
C ASN A 2 -1.69 14.65 -4.61
N ASN A 3 -2.17 13.53 -4.06
CA ASN A 3 -1.34 12.61 -3.28
C ASN A 3 -0.77 11.50 -4.17
N LEU A 4 0.32 10.88 -3.75
CA LEU A 4 0.95 9.77 -4.44
C LEU A 4 0.32 8.46 -3.96
N PHE A 5 -0.18 7.66 -4.89
CA PHE A 5 -0.77 6.36 -4.59
C PHE A 5 0.15 5.23 -5.04
N VAL A 6 0.28 4.21 -4.21
CA VAL A 6 0.88 2.92 -4.56
C VAL A 6 -0.17 1.84 -4.40
N TYR A 7 -0.40 1.07 -5.46
CA TYR A 7 -1.15 -0.18 -5.38
C TYR A 7 -0.23 -1.26 -4.82
N CYS A 8 -0.68 -1.92 -3.75
CA CYS A 8 0.05 -3.00 -3.11
C CYS A 8 -0.59 -4.33 -3.51
N GLU A 9 0.10 -5.03 -4.40
CA GLU A 9 -0.24 -6.39 -4.80
C GLU A 9 -0.08 -7.36 -3.61
N ILE A 10 -0.99 -8.31 -3.51
CA ILE A 10 -1.03 -9.32 -2.45
C ILE A 10 -0.96 -10.71 -3.10
N GLU A 11 0.07 -11.47 -2.74
CA GLU A 11 0.24 -12.88 -3.11
C GLU A 11 0.23 -13.72 -1.82
N GLU A 12 -0.60 -14.75 -1.76
CA GLU A 12 -0.67 -15.66 -0.60
C GLU A 12 -0.77 -14.94 0.77
N SER A 13 -1.55 -13.85 0.85
CA SER A 13 -1.72 -13.00 2.04
C SER A 13 -0.50 -12.14 2.44
N THR A 14 0.50 -12.06 1.57
CA THR A 14 1.72 -11.26 1.74
C THR A 14 1.78 -10.17 0.70
N VAL A 15 2.23 -8.97 1.07
CA VAL A 15 2.45 -7.89 0.11
C VAL A 15 3.66 -8.24 -0.74
N ALA A 16 3.50 -8.19 -2.06
CA ALA A 16 4.60 -8.49 -2.98
C ALA A 16 5.77 -7.52 -2.81
N ASP A 17 7.01 -8.01 -2.89
CA ASP A 17 8.23 -7.21 -2.65
C ASP A 17 8.29 -5.96 -3.54
N VAL A 18 7.88 -6.07 -4.81
CA VAL A 18 7.83 -4.93 -5.75
C VAL A 18 6.93 -3.80 -5.23
N SER A 19 5.84 -4.13 -4.53
CA SER A 19 4.96 -3.13 -3.92
C SER A 19 5.67 -2.40 -2.78
N LEU A 20 6.46 -3.12 -1.98
CA LEU A 20 7.24 -2.55 -0.87
C LEU A 20 8.39 -1.64 -1.39
N GLU A 21 9.03 -2.03 -2.49
CA GLU A 21 10.01 -1.20 -3.20
C GLU A 21 9.37 0.10 -3.72
N LEU A 22 8.18 0.01 -4.30
CA LEU A 22 7.42 1.16 -4.77
C LEU A 22 6.98 2.08 -3.61
N LEU A 23 6.62 1.54 -2.45
CA LEU A 23 6.33 2.35 -1.26
C LEU A 23 7.57 3.13 -0.81
N THR A 24 8.74 2.49 -0.79
CA THR A 24 10.01 3.13 -0.44
C THR A 24 10.32 4.29 -1.39
N LYS A 25 10.19 4.07 -2.70
CA LYS A 25 10.43 5.11 -3.69
C LYS A 25 9.35 6.20 -3.66
N GLY A 26 8.10 5.79 -3.48
CA GLY A 26 6.93 6.65 -3.34
C GLY A 26 7.07 7.60 -2.16
N ARG A 27 7.61 7.14 -1.02
CA ARG A 27 7.85 8.00 0.14
C ARG A 27 8.83 9.11 -0.16
N SER A 28 9.92 8.77 -0.86
CA SER A 28 10.93 9.75 -1.29
C SER A 28 10.34 10.78 -2.25
N LEU A 29 9.52 10.34 -3.21
CA LEU A 29 8.88 11.24 -4.18
C LEU A 29 7.79 12.11 -3.53
N ALA A 30 6.98 11.56 -2.62
CA ALA A 30 5.97 12.29 -1.88
C ALA A 30 6.61 13.41 -1.01
N ASN A 31 7.79 13.16 -0.44
CA ASN A 31 8.56 14.19 0.26
C ASN A 31 9.01 15.31 -0.69
N GLN A 32 9.49 14.97 -1.89
CA GLN A 32 9.90 15.96 -2.91
C GLN A 32 8.72 16.81 -3.41
N LEU A 33 7.55 16.20 -3.56
CA LEU A 33 6.33 16.85 -4.03
C LEU A 33 5.53 17.52 -2.90
N ASN A 34 5.98 17.40 -1.66
CA ASN A 34 5.29 17.88 -0.46
C ASN A 34 3.83 17.41 -0.40
N CYS A 35 3.60 16.12 -0.64
CA CYS A 35 2.29 15.48 -0.59
C CYS A 35 2.31 14.20 0.25
N GLN A 36 1.14 13.59 0.44
CA GLN A 36 1.01 12.35 1.18
C GLN A 36 1.32 11.13 0.29
N LEU A 37 1.88 10.09 0.91
CA LEU A 37 1.94 8.74 0.36
C LEU A 37 0.72 7.95 0.84
N GLU A 38 -0.10 7.50 -0.09
CA GLU A 38 -1.24 6.64 0.16
C GLU A 38 -1.01 5.26 -0.45
N ALA A 39 -1.43 4.21 0.23
CA ALA A 39 -1.34 2.83 -0.26
C ALA A 39 -2.74 2.22 -0.40
N VAL A 40 -2.93 1.40 -1.41
CA VAL A 40 -4.19 0.69 -1.68
C VAL A 40 -3.94 -0.80 -1.68
N VAL A 41 -4.69 -1.55 -0.88
CA VAL A 41 -4.75 -3.01 -0.91
C VAL A 41 -6.17 -3.46 -1.19
N ALA A 42 -6.32 -4.46 -2.05
CA ALA A 42 -7.59 -5.10 -2.34
C ALA A 42 -7.41 -6.62 -2.31
N GLY A 43 -8.26 -7.32 -1.58
CA GLY A 43 -8.09 -8.73 -1.32
C GLY A 43 -9.14 -9.28 -0.35
N THR A 44 -8.93 -10.52 0.09
CA THR A 44 -9.79 -11.23 1.03
C THR A 44 -8.97 -11.60 2.26
N ASN A 45 -9.53 -11.44 3.45
CA ASN A 45 -8.89 -11.78 4.73
C ASN A 45 -7.60 -10.98 4.99
N LEU A 46 -7.66 -9.65 4.84
CA LEU A 46 -6.50 -8.76 4.92
C LEU A 46 -6.13 -8.32 6.34
N LYS A 47 -6.56 -9.07 7.35
CA LYS A 47 -6.33 -8.73 8.75
C LYS A 47 -4.83 -8.72 9.04
N GLY A 48 -4.29 -7.56 9.44
CA GLY A 48 -2.88 -7.40 9.80
C GLY A 48 -1.97 -7.01 8.65
N ILE A 49 -2.50 -6.82 7.43
CA ILE A 49 -1.72 -6.40 6.26
C ILE A 49 -1.05 -5.04 6.48
N GLU A 50 -1.63 -4.19 7.32
CA GLU A 50 -1.09 -2.87 7.67
C GLU A 50 0.31 -2.95 8.29
N LYS A 51 0.65 -4.07 8.96
CA LYS A 51 1.98 -4.29 9.55
C LYS A 51 3.07 -4.44 8.50
N GLN A 52 2.72 -4.88 7.29
CA GLN A 52 3.66 -5.01 6.17
C GLN A 52 3.85 -3.67 5.44
N ILE A 53 2.85 -2.77 5.51
CA ILE A 53 2.78 -1.57 4.67
C ILE A 53 3.20 -0.30 5.42
N LEU A 54 2.65 -0.07 6.61
CA LEU A 54 2.88 1.17 7.37
C LEU A 54 4.37 1.48 7.67
N PRO A 55 5.26 0.49 7.90
CA PRO A 55 6.68 0.76 8.12
C PRO A 55 7.37 1.51 6.97
N TYR A 56 6.80 1.50 5.76
CA TYR A 56 7.36 2.17 4.59
C TYR A 56 6.98 3.66 4.48
N GLY A 57 6.38 4.24 5.53
CA GLY A 57 6.07 5.67 5.61
C GLY A 57 4.78 6.07 4.91
N VAL A 58 3.83 5.15 4.82
CA VAL A 58 2.48 5.42 4.29
C VAL A 58 1.68 6.28 5.26
N ASP A 59 1.17 7.41 4.77
CA ASP A 59 0.33 8.32 5.56
C ASP A 59 -1.12 7.82 5.68
N LYS A 60 -1.60 7.12 4.65
CA LYS A 60 -2.95 6.55 4.61
C LYS A 60 -2.99 5.23 3.85
N LEU A 61 -3.55 4.21 4.49
CA LEU A 61 -3.78 2.89 3.89
C LEU A 61 -5.28 2.70 3.62
N HIS A 62 -5.63 2.42 2.38
CA HIS A 62 -6.99 2.07 1.94
C HIS A 62 -7.09 0.55 1.83
N ILE A 63 -7.95 -0.05 2.66
CA ILE A 63 -8.14 -1.50 2.71
C ILE A 63 -9.50 -1.84 2.11
N PHE A 64 -9.48 -2.59 1.02
CA PHE A 64 -10.65 -3.20 0.40
C PHE A 64 -10.64 -4.70 0.70
N ASP A 65 -11.24 -5.10 1.82
CA ASP A 65 -11.33 -6.49 2.25
C ASP A 65 -12.74 -7.04 2.00
N LYS A 66 -12.88 -7.92 1.00
CA LYS A 66 -14.15 -8.56 0.67
C LYS A 66 -13.93 -9.86 -0.09
N GLU A 67 -14.72 -10.88 0.21
CA GLU A 67 -14.76 -12.13 -0.55
C GLU A 67 -15.01 -11.86 -2.06
N GLY A 68 -14.20 -12.49 -2.92
CA GLY A 68 -14.20 -12.24 -4.36
C GLY A 68 -13.33 -11.06 -4.80
N LEU A 69 -12.75 -10.32 -3.85
CA LEU A 69 -11.53 -9.54 -4.09
C LEU A 69 -10.37 -10.46 -3.77
N TYR A 70 -9.86 -11.10 -4.79
CA TYR A 70 -8.61 -11.81 -4.79
C TYR A 70 -8.15 -11.81 -6.26
N PRO A 71 -6.86 -12.06 -6.48
CA PRO A 71 -6.41 -12.95 -7.56
C PRO A 71 -7.23 -14.25 -7.73
#